data_AF-A0A841BVP4-F1
#
_entry.id   AF-A0A841BVP4-F1
#
_cell.length_a   1.000
_cell.length_b   1.000
_cell.length_c   1.000
_cell.angle_alpha   90.00
_cell.angle_beta   90.00
_cell.angle_gamma   90.00
#
_symmetry.space_group_name_H-M   'P 1'
#
loop_
_entity.id
_entity.type
_entity.pdbx_description
1 polymer ?
#
loop_
_entity_poly.entity_id
_entity_poly.type
_entity_poly.pdbx_seq_one_letter_code
_entity_poly.pdbx_strand_id
1 'polypeptide(L)' 'MAGSEPVTSPDQHKPTPVKKGYIAGIVTAIALLLLSIGSNITGEEQAWLYIVAGLIIAIIASDAVLRRNGLR' A
#
# COMPACT_ATOMS: atom_id res chain seq x y z
N MET A 1 21.59 -13.04 30.83
CA MET A 1 20.43 -13.96 30.73
C MET A 1 19.81 -13.76 29.36
N ALA A 2 20.08 -14.65 28.42
CA ALA A 2 19.42 -14.66 27.11
C ALA A 2 18.41 -15.81 27.17
N GLY A 3 17.11 -15.50 27.19
CA GLY A 3 16.05 -16.51 27.31
C GLY A 3 14.74 -16.07 27.98
N SER A 4 14.51 -14.77 28.19
CA SER A 4 13.33 -14.26 28.91
C SER A 4 12.39 -13.39 28.06
N GLU A 5 12.43 -13.51 26.74
CA GLU A 5 11.40 -12.88 25.91
C GLU A 5 10.14 -13.74 25.92
N PRO A 6 8.97 -13.17 26.28
CA PRO A 6 7.72 -13.92 26.27
C PRO A 6 7.46 -14.43 24.85
N VAL A 7 7.31 -15.74 24.68
CA VAL A 7 6.87 -16.31 23.41
C VAL A 7 5.39 -15.97 23.25
N THR A 8 5.09 -14.99 22.40
CA THR A 8 3.73 -14.56 22.15
C THR A 8 3.15 -15.22 20.89
N SER A 9 1.92 -15.70 21.00
CA SER A 9 1.19 -16.26 19.86
C SER A 9 0.73 -15.12 18.91
N PRO A 10 0.56 -15.37 17.60
CA PRO A 10 0.27 -14.31 16.63
C PRO A 10 -0.97 -13.46 16.96
N ASP A 11 -1.96 -14.04 17.63
CA ASP A 11 -3.19 -13.42 18.12
C ASP A 11 -2.98 -12.43 19.27
N GLN A 12 -1.86 -12.52 19.99
CA GLN A 12 -1.49 -11.55 21.03
C GLN A 12 -0.90 -10.26 20.46
N HIS A 13 -0.55 -10.24 19.18
CA HIS A 13 -0.08 -9.04 18.50
C HIS A 13 -1.24 -8.17 18.04
N LYS A 14 -1.00 -6.85 18.03
CA LYS A 14 -1.98 -5.91 17.53
C LYS A 14 -2.25 -6.19 16.04
N PRO A 15 -3.52 -6.23 15.61
CA PRO A 15 -3.86 -6.38 14.20
C PRO A 15 -3.19 -5.30 13.34
N THR A 16 -2.80 -5.68 12.12
CA THR A 16 -2.18 -4.77 11.16
C THR A 16 -3.06 -3.52 10.93
N PRO A 17 -2.50 -2.30 10.98
CA PRO A 17 -3.28 -1.08 10.85
C PRO A 17 -3.62 -0.81 9.37
N VAL A 18 -4.62 -1.52 8.83
CA VAL A 18 -5.04 -1.47 7.42
C VAL A 18 -5.26 -0.03 6.92
N LYS A 19 -5.94 0.81 7.70
CA LYS A 19 -6.19 2.22 7.35
C LYS A 19 -4.90 3.01 7.13
N LYS A 20 -3.85 2.76 7.92
CA LYS A 20 -2.55 3.41 7.74
C LYS A 20 -1.89 2.96 6.43
N GLY A 21 -2.00 1.67 6.11
CA GLY A 21 -1.55 1.11 4.83
C GLY A 21 -2.23 1.78 3.64
N TYR A 22 -3.56 1.96 3.69
CA TYR A 22 -4.30 2.64 2.63
C TYR A 22 -3.87 4.10 2.46
N ILE A 23 -3.72 4.85 3.55
CA ILE A 23 -3.25 6.24 3.49
C ILE A 23 -1.85 6.30 2.88
N ALA A 24 -0.92 5.46 3.34
CA ALA A 24 0.43 5.41 2.79
C ALA A 24 0.43 5.08 1.29
N GLY A 25 -0.40 4.12 0.86
CA GLY A 25 -0.53 3.77 -0.54
C GLY A 25 -1.15 4.89 -1.39
N ILE A 26 -2.21 5.54 -0.91
CA ILE A 26 -2.82 6.70 -1.60
C ILE A 26 -1.83 7.85 -1.73
N VAL A 27 -1.12 8.19 -0.65
CA VAL A 27 -0.08 9.24 -0.66
C VAL A 27 1.02 8.88 -1.67
N THR A 28 1.44 7.60 -1.73
CA THR A 28 2.43 7.12 -2.70
C THR A 28 1.93 7.26 -4.13
N ALA A 29 0.69 6.86 -4.41
CA ALA A 29 0.10 7.00 -5.74
C ALA A 29 0.03 8.47 -6.17
N ILE A 30 -0.41 9.37 -5.27
CA ILE A 30 -0.42 10.82 -5.54
C ILE A 30 1.00 11.33 -5.83
N ALA A 31 2.00 10.92 -5.04
CA ALA A 31 3.39 11.32 -5.26
C ALA A 31 3.92 10.89 -6.64
N LEU A 32 3.60 9.67 -7.09
CA LEU A 32 3.98 9.19 -8.44
C LEU A 32 3.31 10.00 -9.54
N LEU A 33 2.04 10.36 -9.38
CA LEU A 33 1.32 11.22 -10.32
C LEU A 33 1.91 12.63 -10.34
N LEU A 34 2.27 13.19 -9.18
CA LEU A 34 2.94 14.49 -9.12
C LEU A 34 4.32 14.45 -9.78
N LEU A 35 5.08 13.37 -9.60
CA LEU A 35 6.38 13.18 -10.28
C LEU A 35 6.24 13.16 -11.81
N SER A 36 5.11 12.68 -12.33
CA SER A 36 4.81 12.73 -13.76
C SER A 36 4.58 14.15 -14.30
N ILE A 37 4.32 15.12 -13.40
CA ILE A 37 4.05 16.52 -13.72
C ILE A 37 5.30 17.35 -13.40
N GLY A 38 5.95 17.89 -14.41
CA GLY A 38 7.12 18.76 -14.23
C GLY A 38 8.47 18.05 -14.21
N SER A 39 8.49 16.74 -14.49
CA SER A 39 9.72 16.04 -14.84
C SER A 39 9.97 16.12 -16.36
N ASN A 40 11.24 16.09 -16.78
CA ASN A 40 11.63 15.98 -18.20
C ASN A 40 11.44 14.55 -18.75
N ILE A 41 10.69 13.72 -18.03
CA ILE A 41 10.46 12.31 -18.30
C ILE A 41 9.46 12.22 -19.46
N THR A 42 9.78 11.43 -20.48
CA THR A 42 8.94 11.32 -21.69
C THR A 42 8.71 9.86 -22.08
N GLY A 43 7.57 9.61 -22.74
CA GLY A 43 7.25 8.31 -23.31
C GLY A 43 7.07 7.21 -22.26
N GLU A 44 7.89 6.18 -22.35
CA GLU A 44 7.73 4.92 -21.60
C GLU A 44 7.83 5.10 -20.09
N GLU A 45 8.78 5.92 -19.61
CA GLU A 45 8.99 6.17 -18.18
C GLU A 45 7.76 6.83 -17.53
N GLN A 46 7.08 7.74 -18.25
CA GLN A 46 5.85 8.36 -17.77
C GLN A 46 4.70 7.36 -17.72
N ALA A 47 4.61 6.46 -18.71
CA ALA A 47 3.62 5.39 -18.71
C ALA A 47 3.79 4.46 -17.50
N TRP A 48 5.03 4.14 -17.10
CA TRP A 48 5.32 3.36 -15.90
C TRP A 48 4.83 4.04 -14.61
N LEU A 49 4.98 5.37 -14.48
CA LEU A 49 4.45 6.09 -13.33
C LEU A 49 2.92 5.95 -13.22
N TYR A 50 2.20 6.07 -14.34
CA TYR A 50 0.75 5.88 -14.37
C TYR A 50 0.33 4.44 -14.08
N ILE A 51 1.02 3.46 -14.65
CA ILE A 51 0.74 2.03 -14.42
C ILE A 51 0.92 1.69 -12.95
N VAL A 52 2.05 2.08 -12.34
CA VAL A 52 2.34 1.77 -10.94
C VAL A 52 1.36 2.49 -10.01
N ALA A 53 1.07 3.77 -10.24
CA ALA A 53 0.06 4.49 -9.48
C ALA A 53 -1.31 3.81 -9.58
N GLY A 54 -1.73 3.43 -10.78
CA GLY A 54 -2.97 2.71 -11.03
C GLY A 54 -3.03 1.36 -10.32
N LEU A 55 -1.94 0.59 -10.34
CA LEU A 55 -1.85 -0.71 -9.64
C LEU A 55 -1.99 -0.55 -8.12
N ILE A 56 -1.35 0.45 -7.52
CA ILE A 56 -1.48 0.71 -6.08
C ILE A 56 -2.95 0.98 -5.73
N ILE A 57 -3.63 1.82 -6.51
CA ILE A 57 -5.05 2.11 -6.28
C ILE A 57 -5.91 0.87 -6.48
N ALA A 58 -5.66 0.06 -7.52
CA ALA A 58 -6.38 -1.17 -7.77
C ALA A 58 -6.24 -2.18 -6.63
N ILE A 59 -5.03 -2.32 -6.06
CA ILE A 59 -4.77 -3.20 -4.90
C ILE A 59 -5.54 -2.71 -3.67
N ILE A 60 -5.50 -1.41 -3.36
CA ILE A 60 -6.21 -0.84 -2.21
C ILE A 60 -7.73 -1.02 -2.37
N ALA A 61 -8.26 -0.74 -3.56
CA ALA A 61 -9.68 -0.92 -3.85
C ALA A 61 -10.10 -2.39 -3.72
N SER A 62 -9.29 -3.31 -4.26
CA SER A 62 -9.55 -4.75 -4.16
C SER A 62 -9.51 -5.24 -2.70
N ASP A 63 -8.49 -4.86 -1.93
CA ASP A 63 -8.39 -5.20 -0.50
C ASP A 63 -9.57 -4.62 0.30
N ALA A 64 -9.99 -3.38 0.00
CA ALA A 64 -11.15 -2.77 0.63
C ALA A 64 -12.47 -3.50 0.31
N VAL A 65 -12.67 -3.93 -0.95
CA VAL A 65 -13.84 -4.70 -1.35
C VAL A 65 -13.82 -6.09 -0.71
N LEU A 66 -12.70 -6.81 -0.79
CA LEU A 66 -12.54 -8.13 -0.18
C LEU A 66 -12.85 -8.06 1.32
N ARG A 67 -12.26 -7.11 2.06
CA ARG A 67 -12.51 -6.95 3.51
C ARG A 67 -13.96 -6.61 3.83
N ARG A 68 -14.66 -5.88 2.97
CA ARG A 68 -16.10 -5.58 3.14
C ARG A 68 -16.97 -6.83 2.95
N ASN A 69 -16.53 -7.76 2.09
CA ASN A 69 -17.26 -8.98 1.76
C ASN A 69 -16.85 -10.19 2.62
N GLY A 70 -16.00 -10.00 3.64
CA GLY A 70 -15.49 -11.10 4.46
C GLY A 70 -14.40 -11.93 3.78
N LEU A 71 -13.54 -11.25 3.01
CA LEU A 71 -12.45 -11.81 2.20
C LEU A 71 -12.96 -12.73 1.06
N ARG A 72 -14.07 -12.33 0.45
CA ARG A 72 -14.73 -13.00 -0.68
C ARG A 72 -14.75 -12.11 -1.91
#